data_AF-T1B359-F1
#
_entry.id   AF-T1B359-F1
#
_cell.length_a   1.000
_cell.length_b   1.000
_cell.length_c   1.000
_cell.angle_alpha   90.00
_cell.angle_beta   90.00
_cell.angle_gamma   90.00
#
_symmetry.space_group_name_H-M   'P 1'
#
loop_
_entity.id
_entity.type
_entity.pdbx_description
1 polymer ?
#
loop_
_entity_poly.entity_id
_entity_poly.type
_entity_poly.pdbx_seq_one_letter_code
_entity_poly.pdbx_strand_id
1 'polypeptide(L)'
;MRDHETMSIAVTAAETGILVMGTLHTNGAAQTVDRMVNVFPNDKQSHVRAMLSTSLRGVISQQLLQRADRPGRVAALEILINTPAAASLIRQGKLDQLENTMQSGAQFGMRTMDSAIQQLLDQRLITGREAYSKAINKSRFEPVKDLG
;
A
#
# COMPACT_ATOMS: atom_id res chain seq x y z
N MET A 1 -15.03 -0.69 0.86
CA MET A 1 -15.53 0.16 1.96
C MET A 1 -15.60 1.61 1.48
N ARG A 2 -16.75 2.28 1.66
CA ARG A 2 -17.01 3.59 1.05
C ARG A 2 -17.46 4.64 2.07
N ASP A 3 -18.34 4.26 2.96
CA ASP A 3 -18.92 5.11 4.01
C ASP A 3 -18.30 4.84 5.39
N HIS A 4 -18.52 5.80 6.28
CA HIS A 4 -18.09 5.75 7.68
C HIS A 4 -18.69 4.55 8.43
N GLU A 5 -19.96 4.20 8.17
CA GLU A 5 -20.65 3.11 8.84
C GLU A 5 -19.96 1.76 8.59
N THR A 6 -19.72 1.42 7.32
CA THR A 6 -19.03 0.19 6.92
C THR A 6 -17.62 0.13 7.49
N MET A 7 -16.87 1.25 7.44
CA MET A 7 -15.50 1.29 7.96
C MET A 7 -15.46 1.15 9.49
N SER A 8 -16.42 1.76 10.21
CA SER A 8 -16.55 1.64 11.66
C SER A 8 -16.80 0.20 12.10
N ILE A 9 -17.73 -0.49 11.42
CA ILE A 9 -18.03 -1.90 11.68
C ILE A 9 -16.79 -2.76 11.44
N ALA A 10 -16.10 -2.55 10.33
CA ALA A 10 -14.89 -3.29 9.98
C ALA A 10 -13.76 -3.12 11.01
N VAL A 11 -13.48 -1.89 11.44
CA VAL A 11 -12.44 -1.60 12.43
C VAL A 11 -12.81 -2.19 13.79
N THR A 12 -14.06 -2.06 14.21
CA THR A 12 -14.54 -2.62 15.48
C THR A 12 -14.45 -4.15 15.51
N ALA A 13 -14.87 -4.82 14.43
CA ALA A 13 -14.76 -6.27 14.33
C ALA A 13 -13.31 -6.74 14.32
N ALA A 14 -12.42 -6.01 13.64
CA ALA A 14 -10.99 -6.33 13.63
C ALA A 14 -10.35 -6.18 15.02
N GLU A 15 -10.74 -5.15 15.78
CA GLU A 15 -10.27 -4.92 17.14
C GLU A 15 -10.72 -6.03 18.11
N THR A 16 -11.91 -6.61 17.90
CA THR A 16 -12.41 -7.74 18.71
C THR A 16 -11.85 -9.10 18.30
N GLY A 17 -10.94 -9.14 17.32
CA GLY A 17 -10.23 -10.35 16.90
C GLY A 17 -10.81 -11.07 15.69
N ILE A 18 -11.82 -10.50 15.02
CA ILE A 18 -12.37 -11.06 13.78
C ILE A 18 -11.44 -10.72 12.62
N LEU A 19 -11.12 -11.71 11.77
CA LEU A 19 -10.42 -11.44 10.51
C LEU A 19 -11.36 -10.72 9.55
N VAL A 20 -11.06 -9.46 9.26
CA VAL A 20 -11.81 -8.64 8.31
C VAL A 20 -10.99 -8.43 7.04
N MET A 21 -11.58 -8.74 5.89
CA MET A 21 -11.04 -8.39 4.57
C MET A 21 -11.91 -7.32 3.93
N GLY A 22 -11.28 -6.26 3.44
CA GLY A 22 -11.96 -5.15 2.79
C GLY A 22 -11.15 -4.56 1.66
N THR A 23 -11.83 -3.92 0.72
CA THR A 23 -11.20 -3.24 -0.43
C THR A 23 -11.44 -1.73 -0.37
N LEU A 24 -10.43 -0.95 -0.74
CA LEU A 24 -10.50 0.50 -0.93
C LEU A 24 -9.88 0.84 -2.29
N HIS A 25 -10.25 2.00 -2.83
CA HIS A 25 -9.68 2.56 -4.05
C HIS A 25 -8.66 3.64 -3.69
N THR A 26 -7.52 3.21 -3.17
CA THR A 26 -6.40 4.05 -2.74
C THR A 26 -5.12 3.58 -3.42
N ASN A 27 -4.23 4.52 -3.70
CA ASN A 27 -2.97 4.27 -4.38
C ASN A 27 -1.85 4.16 -3.35
N GLY A 28 -1.80 3.01 -2.67
CA GLY A 28 -0.73 2.67 -1.74
C GLY A 28 -1.19 2.47 -0.29
N ALA A 29 -0.31 1.87 0.50
CA ALA A 29 -0.59 1.46 1.86
C ALA A 29 -0.81 2.65 2.81
N ALA A 30 0.05 3.67 2.73
CA ALA A 30 -0.08 4.87 3.55
C ALA A 30 -1.40 5.61 3.30
N GLN A 31 -1.77 5.80 2.03
CA GLN A 31 -3.03 6.44 1.65
C GLN A 31 -4.25 5.60 2.05
N THR A 32 -4.12 4.26 2.07
CA THR A 32 -5.18 3.37 2.55
C THR A 32 -5.43 3.58 4.04
N VAL A 33 -4.37 3.62 4.86
CA VAL A 33 -4.48 3.90 6.31
C VAL A 33 -5.04 5.29 6.54
N ASP A 34 -4.51 6.30 5.85
CA ASP A 34 -4.96 7.69 5.95
C ASP A 34 -6.47 7.80 5.67
N ARG A 35 -6.93 7.18 4.58
CA ARG A 35 -8.34 7.15 4.23
C ARG A 35 -9.20 6.45 5.28
N MET A 36 -8.74 5.33 5.84
CA MET A 36 -9.48 4.63 6.90
C MET A 36 -9.63 5.49 8.16
N VAL A 37 -8.69 6.40 8.43
CA VAL A 37 -8.77 7.33 9.56
C VAL A 37 -9.65 8.54 9.22
N ASN A 38 -9.49 9.11 8.04
CA ASN A 38 -10.10 10.39 7.66
C ASN A 38 -11.60 10.33 7.36
N VAL A 39 -12.21 9.14 7.32
CA VAL A 39 -13.69 9.02 7.31
C VAL A 39 -14.32 9.34 8.67
N PHE A 40 -13.53 9.36 9.74
CA PHE A 40 -13.99 9.65 11.10
C PHE A 40 -13.83 11.14 11.45
N PRO A 41 -14.71 11.69 12.30
CA PRO A 41 -14.56 13.03 12.87
C PRO A 41 -13.19 13.25 13.52
N ASN A 42 -12.65 14.47 13.41
CA ASN A 42 -11.29 14.83 13.84
C ASN A 42 -10.98 14.43 15.30
N ASP A 43 -11.95 14.57 16.20
CA ASP A 43 -11.85 14.22 17.62
C ASP A 43 -11.70 12.70 17.85
N LYS A 44 -12.12 11.87 16.90
CA LYS A 44 -12.04 10.40 16.97
C LYS A 44 -10.84 9.81 16.24
N GLN A 45 -10.18 10.57 15.36
CA GLN A 45 -9.12 10.04 14.51
C GLN A 45 -7.92 9.49 15.28
N SER A 46 -7.54 10.10 16.40
CA SER A 46 -6.45 9.61 17.26
C SER A 46 -6.77 8.23 17.85
N HIS A 47 -8.02 8.03 18.29
CA HIS A 47 -8.50 6.75 18.79
C HIS A 47 -8.54 5.69 17.68
N VAL A 48 -9.04 6.04 16.49
CA VAL A 48 -9.06 5.14 15.32
C VAL A 48 -7.65 4.73 14.91
N ARG A 49 -6.67 5.65 14.91
CA ARG A 49 -5.26 5.31 14.68
C ARG A 49 -4.72 4.32 15.71
N ALA A 50 -5.10 4.47 16.98
CA ALA A 50 -4.70 3.53 18.02
C ALA A 50 -5.27 2.13 17.76
N MET A 51 -6.57 2.01 17.44
CA MET A 51 -7.20 0.72 17.09
C MET A 51 -6.57 0.11 15.82
N LEU A 52 -6.37 0.90 14.77
CA LEU A 52 -5.74 0.40 13.54
C LEU A 52 -4.30 -0.08 13.77
N SER A 53 -3.54 0.59 14.65
CA SER A 53 -2.17 0.18 14.95
C SER A 53 -2.08 -1.23 15.54
N THR A 54 -3.13 -1.72 16.21
CA THR A 54 -3.19 -3.05 16.83
C THR A 54 -3.94 -4.06 15.98
N SER A 55 -5.00 -3.65 15.28
CA SER A 55 -5.88 -4.53 14.52
C SER A 55 -5.46 -4.76 13.06
N LEU A 56 -4.81 -3.78 12.41
CA LEU A 56 -4.37 -3.93 11.02
C LEU A 56 -3.34 -5.07 10.91
N ARG A 57 -3.49 -5.93 9.90
CA ARG A 57 -2.51 -6.99 9.61
C ARG A 57 -1.62 -6.67 8.43
N GLY A 58 -2.19 -6.07 7.39
CA GLY A 58 -1.45 -5.58 6.25
C GLY A 58 -2.33 -4.88 5.24
N VAL A 59 -1.69 -4.25 4.27
CA VAL A 59 -2.33 -3.62 3.13
C VAL A 59 -1.63 -4.10 1.87
N ILE A 60 -2.41 -4.52 0.88
CA ILE A 60 -1.92 -4.87 -0.44
C ILE A 60 -2.50 -3.87 -1.43
N SER A 61 -1.63 -3.06 -2.04
CA SER A 61 -2.01 -2.14 -3.10
C SER A 61 -1.53 -2.66 -4.45
N GLN A 62 -2.45 -2.75 -5.41
CA GLN A 62 -2.22 -3.40 -6.68
C GLN A 62 -2.28 -2.41 -7.84
N GLN A 63 -1.33 -2.53 -8.77
CA GLN A 63 -1.42 -1.92 -10.10
C GLN A 63 -1.28 -3.01 -11.17
N LEU A 64 -2.09 -2.92 -12.23
CA LEU A 64 -1.99 -3.81 -13.39
C LEU A 64 -1.22 -3.10 -14.50
N LEU A 65 -0.10 -3.68 -14.89
CA LEU A 65 0.81 -3.16 -15.92
C LEU A 65 0.68 -3.97 -17.20
N GLN A 66 0.80 -3.30 -18.35
CA GLN A 66 0.81 -3.97 -19.65
C GLN A 66 2.05 -4.85 -19.78
N ARG A 67 1.85 -6.09 -20.23
CA ARG A 67 2.96 -7.04 -20.44
C ARG A 67 3.71 -6.75 -21.73
N ALA A 68 5.02 -6.95 -21.69
CA ALA A 68 5.91 -6.91 -22.85
C ALA A 68 6.13 -8.30 -23.48
N ASP A 69 6.03 -9.37 -22.67
CA ASP A 69 6.38 -10.73 -23.09
C ASP A 69 5.23 -11.47 -23.81
N ARG A 70 3.97 -11.15 -23.47
CA ARG A 70 2.77 -11.74 -24.07
C ARG A 70 1.55 -10.85 -23.91
N PRO A 71 0.45 -11.08 -24.66
CA PRO A 71 -0.80 -10.36 -24.45
C PRO A 71 -1.32 -10.49 -23.01
N GLY A 72 -1.76 -9.37 -22.43
CA GLY A 72 -2.36 -9.31 -21.10
C GLY A 72 -1.70 -8.31 -20.17
N ARG A 73 -1.94 -8.50 -18.86
CA ARG A 73 -1.41 -7.64 -17.79
C ARG A 73 -0.73 -8.46 -16.71
N VAL A 74 0.19 -7.83 -15.99
CA VAL A 74 0.87 -8.38 -14.80
C VAL A 74 0.65 -7.44 -13.62
N ALA A 75 0.51 -7.99 -12.41
CA ALA A 75 0.27 -7.19 -11.21
C ALA A 75 1.59 -6.79 -10.54
N ALA A 76 1.80 -5.49 -10.38
CA ALA A 76 2.73 -4.96 -9.38
C ALA A 76 1.97 -4.84 -8.04
N LEU A 77 2.53 -5.41 -6.98
CA LEU A 77 1.93 -5.38 -5.65
C LEU A 77 2.87 -4.67 -4.67
N GLU A 78 2.39 -3.56 -4.12
CA GLU A 78 2.90 -2.99 -2.89
C GLU A 78 2.28 -3.72 -1.70
N ILE A 79 3.10 -4.05 -0.71
CA ILE A 79 2.72 -4.85 0.45
C ILE A 79 3.26 -4.17 1.70
N LEU A 80 2.36 -3.71 2.55
CA LEU A 80 2.63 -3.30 3.92
C LEU A 80 2.20 -4.42 4.86
N ILE A 81 3.07 -4.80 5.79
CA ILE A 81 2.74 -5.69 6.92
C ILE A 81 2.79 -4.87 8.20
N ASN A 82 1.85 -5.06 9.12
CA ASN A 82 1.81 -4.25 10.34
C ASN A 82 2.79 -4.77 11.41
N THR A 83 4.08 -4.46 11.24
CA THR A 83 5.13 -4.71 12.24
C THR A 83 5.03 -3.73 13.41
N PRO A 84 5.71 -3.98 14.55
CA PRO A 84 5.73 -3.02 15.66
C PRO A 84 6.17 -1.59 15.25
N ALA A 85 7.10 -1.47 14.30
CA ALA A 85 7.53 -0.19 13.75
C ALA A 85 6.42 0.50 12.96
N ALA A 86 5.76 -0.22 12.03
CA ALA A 86 4.64 0.31 11.26
C ALA A 86 3.46 0.70 12.17
N ALA A 87 3.11 -0.14 13.15
CA ALA A 87 2.09 0.13 14.15
C ALA A 87 2.38 1.42 14.93
N SER A 88 3.63 1.63 15.34
CA SER A 88 4.05 2.85 16.03
C SER A 88 3.84 4.10 15.16
N LEU A 89 4.21 4.04 13.87
CA LEU A 89 4.00 5.14 12.93
C LEU A 89 2.52 5.44 12.68
N ILE A 90 1.70 4.40 12.52
CA ILE A 90 0.23 4.52 12.37
C ILE A 90 -0.36 5.22 13.61
N ARG A 91 0.02 4.79 14.81
CA ARG A 91 -0.46 5.38 16.07
C ARG A 91 -0.08 6.87 16.18
N GLN A 92 1.13 7.22 15.76
CA GLN A 92 1.65 8.60 15.76
C GLN A 92 1.09 9.46 14.60
N GLY A 93 0.43 8.87 13.61
CA GLY A 93 -0.03 9.57 12.40
C GLY A 93 1.09 9.95 11.42
N LYS A 94 2.28 9.34 11.53
CA LYS A 94 3.45 9.59 10.67
C LYS A 94 3.42 8.69 9.43
N LEU A 95 2.37 8.82 8.63
CA LEU A 95 2.10 7.90 7.51
C LEU A 95 3.09 8.08 6.34
N ASP A 96 3.69 9.27 6.21
CA ASP A 96 4.78 9.59 5.29
C ASP A 96 6.02 8.70 5.51
N GLN A 97 6.25 8.23 6.73
CA GLN A 97 7.40 7.39 7.08
C GLN A 97 7.15 5.89 6.84
N LEU A 98 5.92 5.50 6.47
CA LEU A 98 5.59 4.09 6.23
C LEU A 98 6.33 3.53 5.01
N GLU A 99 6.59 4.34 3.99
CA GLU A 99 7.34 3.89 2.82
C GLU A 99 8.77 3.49 3.18
N ASN A 100 9.48 4.31 3.96
CA ASN A 100 10.82 3.99 4.45
C ASN A 100 10.83 2.71 5.29
N THR A 101 9.80 2.53 6.12
CA THR A 101 9.60 1.29 6.88
C THR A 101 9.45 0.09 5.95
N MET A 102 8.63 0.21 4.90
CA MET A 102 8.46 -0.84 3.89
C MET A 102 9.74 -1.18 3.14
N GLN A 103 10.55 -0.18 2.78
CA GLN A 103 11.84 -0.40 2.11
C GLN A 103 12.79 -1.26 2.97
N SER A 104 12.83 -1.00 4.28
CA SER A 104 13.63 -1.80 5.23
C SER A 104 12.99 -3.13 5.65
N GLY A 105 11.71 -3.33 5.32
CA GLY A 105 10.87 -4.43 5.82
C GLY A 105 10.80 -5.66 4.90
N ALA A 106 11.68 -5.77 3.90
CA ALA A 106 11.65 -6.86 2.92
C ALA A 106 11.68 -8.27 3.56
N GLN A 107 12.42 -8.43 4.67
CA GLN A 107 12.46 -9.68 5.44
C GLN A 107 11.09 -10.10 6.01
N PHE A 108 10.17 -9.16 6.20
CA PHE A 108 8.80 -9.40 6.64
C PHE A 108 7.83 -9.56 5.47
N GLY A 109 8.32 -9.63 4.23
CA GLY A 109 7.51 -9.68 3.02
C GLY A 109 6.96 -8.33 2.57
N MET A 110 7.44 -7.21 3.15
CA MET A 110 7.06 -5.89 2.67
C MET A 110 7.71 -5.57 1.32
N ARG A 111 7.03 -4.75 0.51
CA ARG A 111 7.53 -4.30 -0.78
C ARG A 111 6.87 -2.99 -1.17
N THR A 112 7.64 -1.99 -1.61
CA THR A 112 7.06 -0.76 -2.17
C THR A 112 6.58 -0.95 -3.60
N MET A 113 5.64 -0.13 -4.07
CA MET A 113 5.15 -0.20 -5.45
C MET A 113 6.29 -0.10 -6.48
N ASP A 114 7.18 0.88 -6.33
CA ASP A 114 8.30 1.08 -7.26
C ASP A 114 9.29 -0.09 -7.24
N SER A 115 9.48 -0.74 -6.09
CA SER A 115 10.32 -1.96 -6.04
C SER A 115 9.64 -3.13 -6.76
N ALA A 116 8.31 -3.25 -6.66
CA ALA A 116 7.56 -4.25 -7.41
C ALA A 116 7.61 -3.99 -8.93
N ILE A 117 7.50 -2.73 -9.35
CA ILE A 117 7.61 -2.33 -10.76
C ILE A 117 9.02 -2.61 -11.29
N GLN A 118 10.06 -2.24 -10.53
CA GLN A 118 11.45 -2.52 -10.90
C GLN A 118 11.68 -4.01 -11.11
N GLN A 119 11.20 -4.85 -10.18
CA GLN A 119 11.32 -6.31 -10.31
C GLN A 119 10.70 -6.85 -11.60
N LEU A 120 9.52 -6.33 -12.00
CA LEU A 120 8.86 -6.73 -13.24
C LEU A 120 9.64 -6.27 -14.49
N LEU A 121 10.26 -5.09 -14.43
CA LEU A 121 11.12 -4.57 -15.49
C LEU A 121 12.39 -5.41 -15.65
N ASP A 122 13.04 -5.76 -14.54
CA ASP A 122 14.26 -6.59 -14.53
C ASP A 122 13.99 -7.99 -15.11
N GLN A 123 12.79 -8.52 -14.88
CA GLN A 123 12.30 -9.77 -15.44
C GLN A 123 11.84 -9.65 -16.91
N ARG A 124 11.91 -8.46 -17.51
CA ARG A 124 11.43 -8.14 -18.87
C ARG A 124 9.95 -8.47 -19.09
N LEU A 125 9.15 -8.42 -18.02
CA LEU A 125 7.71 -8.64 -18.11
C LEU A 125 6.95 -7.39 -18.53
N ILE A 126 7.56 -6.21 -18.37
CA ILE A 126 7.02 -4.90 -18.76
C ILE A 126 8.09 -4.11 -19.49
N THR A 127 7.67 -3.12 -20.29
CA THR A 127 8.61 -2.18 -20.92
C THR A 127 9.05 -1.10 -19.92
N GLY A 128 10.17 -0.45 -20.20
CA GLY A 128 10.63 0.71 -19.44
C GLY A 128 9.65 1.88 -19.52
N ARG A 129 8.98 2.06 -20.66
CA ARG A 129 7.89 3.03 -20.81
C ARG A 129 6.72 2.75 -19.87
N GLU A 130 6.29 1.50 -19.76
CA GLU A 130 5.21 1.11 -18.84
C GLU A 130 5.63 1.30 -17.38
N ALA A 131 6.87 0.90 -17.04
CA ALA A 131 7.44 1.12 -15.71
C ALA A 131 7.45 2.61 -15.35
N TYR A 132 7.97 3.48 -16.23
CA TYR A 132 7.97 4.93 -16.04
C TYR A 132 6.56 5.50 -15.89
N SER A 133 5.63 5.08 -16.74
CA SER A 133 4.22 5.53 -16.71
C SER A 133 3.52 5.19 -15.39
N LYS A 134 3.86 4.06 -14.76
CA LYS A 134 3.17 3.53 -13.57
C LYS A 134 3.89 3.79 -12.25
N ALA A 135 5.18 4.13 -12.29
CA ALA A 135 5.97 4.45 -11.12
C ALA A 135 5.38 5.59 -10.29
N ILE A 136 5.52 5.48 -8.96
CA ILE A 136 5.26 6.54 -7.99
C ILE A 136 6.38 7.58 -8.08
N ASN A 137 7.64 7.15 -7.98
CA ASN A 137 8.80 8.01 -8.22
C ASN A 137 9.27 7.92 -9.67
N LYS A 138 8.82 8.86 -10.50
CA LYS A 138 9.17 8.95 -11.93
C LYS A 138 10.67 9.01 -12.20
N SER A 139 11.42 9.73 -11.37
CA SER A 139 12.86 9.94 -11.56
C SER A 139 13.66 8.63 -11.56
N ARG A 140 13.19 7.63 -10.80
CA ARG A 140 13.81 6.30 -10.73
C ARG A 140 13.77 5.56 -12.07
N PHE A 141 12.73 5.78 -12.87
CA PHE A 141 12.48 5.06 -14.12
C PHE A 141 12.72 5.92 -15.37
N GLU A 142 13.00 7.21 -15.21
CA GLU A 142 13.35 8.11 -16.32
C GLU A 142 14.50 7.57 -17.19
N PRO A 143 15.61 7.02 -16.65
CA PRO A 143 16.73 6.53 -17.47
C PRO A 143 16.39 5.31 -18.34
N VAL A 144 15.34 4.59 -17.98
CA VAL A 144 14.92 3.33 -18.63
C VAL A 144 13.66 3.52 -19.47
N LYS A 145 13.07 4.71 -19.53
CA LYS A 145 11.76 4.96 -20.18
C LYS A 145 11.72 4.59 -21.67
N ASP A 146 12.87 4.61 -22.33
CA ASP A 146 13.03 4.32 -23.75
C ASP A 146 13.44 2.85 -24.01
N LEU A 147 13.61 2.04 -22.96
CA LEU A 147 13.80 0.60 -23.07
C LEU A 147 12.45 -0.08 -23.33
N GLY A 148 12.37 -0.88 -24.38
CA GLY A 148 11.15 -1.60 -24.78
C GLY A 148 11.47 -2.72 -25.75
#